data_AF-A0A957U357-F1
#
_entry.id   AF-A0A957U357-F1
#
_cell.length_a   1.000
_cell.length_b   1.000
_cell.length_c   1.000
_cell.angle_alpha   90.00
_cell.angle_beta   90.00
_cell.angle_gamma   90.00
#
_symmetry.space_group_name_H-M   'P 1'
#
loop_
_entity.id
_entity.type
_entity.pdbx_description
1 polymer ?
#
loop_
_entity_poly.entity_id
_entity_poly.type
_entity_poly.pdbx_seq_one_letter_code
_entity_poly.pdbx_strand_id
1 'polypeptide(L)'
;IHLLFNLYALYALGPMVEGYFGHARFLAIYLVGGLFGSLASYAFSPAVSAGASGAIFALAGATTVYFLRYRDNFGAQGRAILQNMLVVIGINLVFGLSARGIDNFAHMGGLVGGAVMAWGLLPRYQVPAVVRMGSQPLAEENRRVIELLWVSLAIGLLFVGLQAATSYLVG
;
A
#
# COMPACT_ATOMS: atom_id res chain seq x y z
N ILE A 1 8.93 -1.02 21.88
CA ILE A 1 8.90 0.28 21.13
C ILE A 1 8.39 0.08 19.70
N HIS A 2 9.01 -0.77 18.87
CA HIS A 2 8.60 -0.98 17.46
C HIS A 2 7.11 -1.33 17.26
N LEU A 3 6.54 -2.21 18.08
CA LEU A 3 5.11 -2.55 17.99
C LEU A 3 4.20 -1.33 18.23
N LEU A 4 4.51 -0.49 19.22
CA LEU A 4 3.71 0.71 19.52
C LEU A 4 3.78 1.71 18.36
N PHE A 5 4.95 1.89 17.75
CA PHE A 5 5.10 2.71 16.54
C PHE A 5 4.29 2.15 15.38
N ASN A 6 4.29 0.82 15.18
CA ASN A 6 3.50 0.19 14.13
C ASN A 6 1.99 0.35 14.38
N LEU A 7 1.52 0.17 15.61
CA LEU A 7 0.12 0.38 15.97
C LEU A 7 -0.30 1.84 15.79
N TYR A 8 0.54 2.79 16.19
CA TYR A 8 0.29 4.22 15.95
C TYR A 8 0.23 4.55 14.45
N ALA A 9 1.18 4.05 13.67
CA ALA A 9 1.22 4.29 12.22
C ALA A 9 0.01 3.64 11.52
N LEU A 10 -0.41 2.43 11.94
CA LEU A 10 -1.62 1.79 11.45
C LEU A 10 -2.87 2.58 11.84
N TYR A 11 -2.94 3.09 13.07
CA TYR A 11 -4.04 3.94 13.52
C TYR A 11 -4.11 5.26 12.73
N ALA A 12 -2.97 5.84 12.35
CA ALA A 12 -2.93 7.08 11.58
C ALA A 12 -3.25 6.87 10.08
N LEU A 13 -2.68 5.84 9.45
CA LEU A 13 -2.81 5.60 8.01
C LEU A 13 -3.99 4.70 7.64
N GLY A 14 -4.34 3.75 8.50
CA GLY A 14 -5.39 2.76 8.25
C GLY A 14 -6.73 3.39 7.92
N PRO A 15 -7.32 4.18 8.83
CA PRO A 15 -8.60 4.85 8.59
C PRO A 15 -8.59 5.77 7.37
N MET A 16 -7.45 6.42 7.09
CA MET A 16 -7.31 7.29 5.92
C MET A 16 -7.38 6.48 4.61
N VAL A 17 -6.57 5.41 4.49
CA VAL A 17 -6.58 4.55 3.30
C VAL A 17 -7.92 3.83 3.16
N GLU A 18 -8.49 3.34 4.26
CA GLU A 18 -9.82 2.73 4.29
C GLU A 18 -10.92 3.70 3.84
N GLY A 19 -10.85 4.97 4.27
CA GLY A 19 -11.79 6.01 3.85
C GLY A 19 -11.72 6.33 2.35
N TYR A 20 -10.53 6.25 1.74
CA TYR A 20 -10.35 6.53 0.32
C TYR A 20 -10.61 5.31 -0.59
N PHE A 21 -10.26 4.10 -0.17
CA PHE A 21 -10.37 2.89 -1.00
C PHE A 21 -11.58 2.02 -0.67
N GLY A 22 -12.15 2.15 0.52
CA GLY A 22 -13.17 1.26 1.08
C GLY A 22 -12.57 0.01 1.76
N HIS A 23 -13.36 -0.60 2.65
CA HIS A 23 -12.94 -1.70 3.54
C HIS A 23 -12.26 -2.87 2.81
N ALA A 24 -12.86 -3.39 1.75
CA ALA A 24 -12.36 -4.59 1.05
C ALA A 24 -11.02 -4.34 0.36
N ARG A 25 -10.88 -3.17 -0.28
CA ARG A 25 -9.65 -2.79 -1.01
C ARG A 25 -8.54 -2.44 -0.03
N PHE A 26 -8.86 -1.75 1.06
CA PHE A 26 -7.93 -1.54 2.17
C PHE A 26 -7.36 -2.86 2.69
N LEU A 27 -8.23 -3.84 2.98
CA LEU A 27 -7.78 -5.14 3.48
C LEU A 27 -6.89 -5.86 2.46
N ALA A 28 -7.26 -5.84 1.18
CA ALA A 28 -6.46 -6.44 0.11
C ALA A 28 -5.07 -5.76 0.00
N ILE A 29 -5.01 -4.43 0.01
CA ILE A 29 -3.76 -3.65 -0.04
C ILE A 29 -2.89 -3.98 1.18
N TYR A 30 -3.47 -3.95 2.37
CA TYR A 30 -2.76 -4.18 3.62
C TYR A 30 -2.16 -5.59 3.69
N LEU A 31 -2.98 -6.61 3.42
CA LEU A 31 -2.55 -8.01 3.52
C LEU A 31 -1.60 -8.39 2.38
N VAL A 32 -2.00 -8.15 1.12
CA VAL A 32 -1.19 -8.57 -0.04
C VAL A 32 0.10 -7.75 -0.10
N GLY A 33 0.04 -6.43 0.15
CA GLY A 33 1.24 -5.60 0.23
C GLY A 33 2.15 -6.01 1.39
N GLY A 34 1.59 -6.33 2.56
CA GLY A 34 2.34 -6.90 3.69
C GLY A 34 3.07 -8.19 3.31
N LEU A 35 2.42 -9.09 2.57
CA LEU A 35 3.03 -10.32 2.05
C LEU A 35 4.17 -10.05 1.05
N PHE A 36 4.05 -9.04 0.19
CA PHE A 36 5.17 -8.61 -0.65
C PHE A 36 6.36 -8.13 0.19
N GLY A 37 6.09 -7.39 1.27
CA GLY A 37 7.12 -7.02 2.24
C GLY A 37 7.78 -8.23 2.88
N SER A 38 6.98 -9.19 3.37
CA SER A 38 7.51 -10.43 3.95
C SER A 38 8.31 -11.26 2.96
N LEU A 39 7.88 -11.34 1.69
CA LEU A 39 8.62 -12.03 0.64
C LEU A 39 9.96 -11.36 0.33
N ALA A 40 9.99 -10.02 0.23
CA ALA A 40 11.23 -9.28 0.00
C ALA A 40 12.20 -9.40 1.19
N SER A 41 11.68 -9.32 2.42
CA SER A 41 12.44 -9.61 3.64
C SER A 41 13.04 -11.01 3.58
N TYR A 42 12.22 -12.02 3.31
CA TYR A 42 12.66 -13.41 3.22
C TYR A 42 13.75 -13.64 2.16
N ALA A 43 13.60 -13.02 0.99
CA ALA A 43 14.52 -13.22 -0.13
C ALA A 43 15.86 -12.49 0.03
N PHE A 44 15.89 -11.35 0.74
CA PHE A 44 17.03 -10.43 0.70
C PHE A 44 17.54 -9.97 2.07
N SER A 45 16.78 -10.15 3.14
CA SER A 45 17.18 -9.75 4.49
C SER A 45 17.81 -10.92 5.26
N PRO A 46 18.94 -10.70 5.95
CA PRO A 46 19.52 -11.69 6.85
C PRO A 46 18.72 -11.86 8.16
N ALA A 47 17.76 -10.97 8.43
CA ALA A 47 16.89 -11.02 9.60
C ALA A 47 15.43 -11.04 9.16
N VAL A 48 14.69 -12.10 9.49
CA VAL A 48 13.25 -12.19 9.22
C VAL A 48 12.53 -11.18 10.10
N SER A 49 12.03 -10.10 9.50
CA SER A 49 11.27 -9.06 10.20
C SER A 49 9.79 -9.43 10.34
N ALA A 50 9.16 -8.96 11.41
CA ALA A 50 7.72 -9.07 11.60
C ALA A 50 6.98 -8.23 10.54
N GLY A 51 6.19 -8.87 9.67
CA GLY A 51 5.55 -8.27 8.49
C GLY A 51 4.60 -7.08 8.73
N ALA A 52 4.37 -6.66 9.97
CA ALA A 52 3.52 -5.52 10.33
C ALA A 52 4.02 -4.20 9.74
N SER A 53 5.33 -3.91 9.77
CA SER A 53 5.86 -2.66 9.20
C SER A 53 5.84 -2.66 7.67
N GLY A 54 6.05 -3.82 7.03
CA GLY A 54 5.84 -3.99 5.59
C GLY A 54 4.41 -3.66 5.17
N ALA A 55 3.41 -4.14 5.93
CA ALA A 55 2.01 -3.82 5.67
C ALA A 55 1.69 -2.32 5.85
N ILE A 56 2.34 -1.64 6.81
CA ILE A 56 2.21 -0.19 6.97
C ILE A 56 2.84 0.56 5.79
N PHE A 57 4.00 0.12 5.31
CA PHE A 57 4.60 0.66 4.09
C PHE A 57 3.73 0.40 2.86
N ALA A 58 2.96 -0.69 2.83
CA ALA A 58 1.94 -0.89 1.79
C ALA A 58 0.84 0.18 1.83
N LEU A 59 0.38 0.60 3.02
CA LEU A 59 -0.54 1.73 3.17
C LEU A 59 0.08 3.06 2.76
N ALA A 60 1.37 3.27 3.04
CA ALA A 60 2.11 4.44 2.58
C ALA A 60 2.15 4.48 1.04
N GLY A 61 2.48 3.34 0.40
CA GLY A 61 2.47 3.19 -1.06
C GLY A 61 1.10 3.44 -1.67
N ALA A 62 0.04 2.92 -1.03
CA ALA A 62 -1.33 3.17 -1.45
C ALA A 62 -1.73 4.64 -1.36
N THR A 63 -1.35 5.31 -0.27
CA THR A 63 -1.56 6.75 -0.09
C THR A 63 -0.84 7.54 -1.18
N THR A 64 0.42 7.22 -1.45
CA THR A 64 1.20 7.87 -2.51
C THR A 64 0.53 7.70 -3.87
N VAL A 65 0.09 6.49 -4.23
CA VAL A 65 -0.60 6.23 -5.50
C VAL A 65 -1.93 6.99 -5.60
N TYR A 66 -2.72 6.98 -4.53
CA TYR A 66 -3.99 7.71 -4.50
C TYR A 66 -3.79 9.21 -4.75
N PHE A 67 -2.89 9.83 -4.00
CA PHE A 67 -2.64 11.27 -4.14
C PHE A 67 -1.83 11.61 -5.39
N LEU A 68 -1.01 10.73 -5.95
CA LEU A 68 -0.44 10.93 -7.29
C LEU A 68 -1.54 11.06 -8.34
N ARG A 69 -2.62 10.26 -8.21
CA ARG A 69 -3.73 10.26 -9.16
C ARG A 69 -4.75 11.37 -8.92
N TYR A 70 -5.08 11.64 -7.66
CA TYR A 70 -6.25 12.44 -7.28
C TYR A 70 -5.94 13.71 -6.48
N ARG A 71 -4.67 14.04 -6.20
CA ARG A 71 -4.31 15.24 -5.39
C ARG A 71 -4.98 16.54 -5.84
N ASP A 72 -5.16 16.73 -7.15
CA ASP A 72 -5.70 17.98 -7.68
C ASP A 72 -7.18 18.17 -7.33
N ASN A 73 -7.91 17.08 -7.08
CA ASN A 73 -9.27 17.11 -6.53
C ASN A 73 -9.32 17.69 -5.10
N PHE A 74 -8.19 17.66 -4.38
CA PHE A 74 -8.03 18.18 -3.03
C PHE A 74 -7.16 19.46 -2.99
N GLY A 75 -6.80 20.00 -4.15
CA GLY A 75 -5.99 21.22 -4.26
C GLY A 75 -4.66 21.16 -3.48
N ALA A 76 -4.36 22.22 -2.74
CA ALA A 76 -3.11 22.35 -1.99
C ALA A 76 -2.96 21.27 -0.90
N GLN A 77 -4.07 20.86 -0.28
CA GLN A 77 -4.07 19.84 0.77
C GLN A 77 -3.66 18.48 0.21
N GLY A 78 -4.19 18.07 -0.96
CA GLY A 78 -3.80 16.81 -1.59
C GLY A 78 -2.33 16.77 -1.98
N ARG A 79 -1.79 17.89 -2.48
CA ARG A 79 -0.36 18.03 -2.80
C ARG A 79 0.50 17.95 -1.54
N ALA A 80 0.07 18.58 -0.45
CA ALA A 80 0.76 18.51 0.84
C ALA A 80 0.77 17.08 1.42
N ILE A 81 -0.35 16.35 1.35
CA ILE A 81 -0.41 14.95 1.79
C ILE A 81 0.59 14.09 1.00
N LEU A 82 0.63 14.23 -0.33
CA LEU A 82 1.59 13.53 -1.16
C LEU A 82 3.04 13.85 -0.77
N GLN A 83 3.37 15.14 -0.65
CA GLN A 83 4.72 15.58 -0.28
C GLN A 83 5.13 15.05 1.10
N ASN A 84 4.25 15.19 2.09
CA ASN A 84 4.48 14.65 3.44
C ASN A 84 4.68 13.14 3.40
N MET A 85 3.89 12.41 2.61
CA MET A 85 4.03 10.96 2.49
C MET A 85 5.39 10.57 1.89
N LEU A 86 5.84 11.26 0.84
CA LEU A 86 7.16 11.03 0.24
C LEU A 86 8.30 11.33 1.23
N VAL A 87 8.18 12.40 2.02
CA VAL A 87 9.14 12.74 3.07
C VAL A 87 9.15 11.68 4.17
N VAL A 88 7.98 11.25 4.65
CA VAL A 88 7.85 10.19 5.67
C VAL A 88 8.48 8.89 5.18
N ILE A 89 8.21 8.48 3.93
CA ILE A 89 8.82 7.29 3.32
C ILE A 89 10.34 7.45 3.29
N GLY A 90 10.84 8.59 2.78
CA GLY A 90 12.28 8.85 2.67
C GLY A 90 12.99 8.81 4.03
N ILE A 91 12.43 9.49 5.04
CA ILE A 91 12.98 9.49 6.40
C ILE A 91 13.01 8.08 6.98
N ASN A 92 11.94 7.30 6.86
CA ASN A 92 11.90 5.96 7.43
C ASN A 92 12.88 5.00 6.74
N LEU A 93 13.05 5.09 5.41
CA LEU A 93 14.02 4.28 4.69
C LEU A 93 15.46 4.66 5.04
N VAL A 94 15.77 5.96 5.12
CA VAL A 94 17.09 6.45 5.54
C VAL A 94 17.40 6.04 6.98
N PHE A 95 16.45 6.21 7.89
CA PHE A 95 16.59 5.78 9.29
C PHE A 95 16.80 4.27 9.39
N GLY A 96 16.12 3.49 8.56
CA GLY A 96 16.28 2.04 8.48
C GLY A 96 17.66 1.56 8.03
N LEU A 97 18.45 2.41 7.36
CA LEU A 97 19.84 2.07 7.03
C LEU A 97 20.77 2.09 8.25
N SER A 98 20.44 2.90 9.27
CA SER A 98 21.30 3.13 10.43
C SER A 98 20.81 2.41 11.70
N ALA A 99 19.53 2.03 11.76
CA ALA A 99 18.92 1.42 12.93
C ALA A 99 18.98 -0.12 12.88
N ARG A 100 19.62 -0.73 13.88
CA ARG A 100 19.63 -2.19 14.04
C ARG A 100 18.21 -2.71 14.29
N GLY A 101 17.80 -3.75 13.57
CA GLY A 101 16.47 -4.37 13.69
C GLY A 101 15.40 -3.76 12.79
N ILE A 102 15.74 -2.81 11.92
CA ILE A 102 14.86 -2.36 10.83
C ILE A 102 15.20 -3.11 9.55
N ASP A 103 14.18 -3.66 8.91
CA ASP A 103 14.30 -4.38 7.64
C ASP A 103 13.80 -3.50 6.50
N ASN A 104 14.74 -2.91 5.77
CA ASN A 104 14.43 -2.07 4.62
C ASN A 104 13.95 -2.88 3.40
N PHE A 105 14.29 -4.16 3.28
CA PHE A 105 13.71 -5.01 2.23
C PHE A 105 12.22 -5.24 2.50
N ALA A 106 11.84 -5.46 3.76
CA ALA A 106 10.44 -5.54 4.16
C ALA A 106 9.67 -4.25 3.83
N HIS A 107 10.26 -3.09 4.14
CA HIS A 107 9.66 -1.79 3.85
C HIS A 107 9.53 -1.52 2.36
N MET A 108 10.57 -1.78 1.57
CA MET A 108 10.55 -1.59 0.12
C MET A 108 9.58 -2.54 -0.56
N GLY A 109 9.59 -3.83 -0.20
CA GLY A 109 8.64 -4.82 -0.72
C GLY A 109 7.20 -4.45 -0.38
N GLY A 110 6.94 -4.02 0.86
CA GLY A 110 5.64 -3.52 1.29
C GLY A 110 5.19 -2.30 0.51
N LEU A 111 6.08 -1.31 0.36
CA LEU A 111 5.81 -0.06 -0.37
C LEU A 111 5.45 -0.31 -1.82
N VAL A 112 6.27 -1.10 -2.52
CA VAL A 112 6.06 -1.41 -3.94
C VAL A 112 4.83 -2.29 -4.11
N GLY A 113 4.68 -3.34 -3.31
CA GLY A 113 3.51 -4.23 -3.35
C GLY A 113 2.20 -3.50 -3.07
N GLY A 114 2.18 -2.64 -2.05
CA GLY A 114 1.05 -1.78 -1.73
C GLY A 114 0.73 -0.77 -2.82
N ALA A 115 1.73 -0.13 -3.43
CA ALA A 115 1.54 0.78 -4.55
C ALA A 115 0.95 0.07 -5.78
N VAL A 116 1.46 -1.11 -6.14
CA VAL A 116 0.94 -1.92 -7.26
C VAL A 116 -0.49 -2.39 -6.98
N MET A 117 -0.78 -2.85 -5.76
CA MET A 117 -2.13 -3.21 -5.35
C MET A 117 -3.09 -2.02 -5.43
N ALA A 118 -2.69 -0.89 -4.84
CA ALA A 118 -3.48 0.34 -4.87
C ALA A 118 -3.75 0.82 -6.28
N TRP A 119 -2.78 0.76 -7.20
CA TRP A 119 -2.95 1.18 -8.58
C TRP A 119 -4.10 0.45 -9.28
N GLY A 120 -4.16 -0.89 -9.17
CA GLY A 120 -5.25 -1.66 -9.76
C GLY A 120 -6.59 -1.47 -9.05
N LEU A 121 -6.54 -1.22 -7.74
CA LEU A 121 -7.68 -1.05 -6.84
C LEU A 121 -8.15 0.40 -6.68
N LEU A 122 -7.60 1.36 -7.45
CA LEU A 122 -8.04 2.76 -7.37
C LEU A 122 -9.56 2.85 -7.62
N PRO A 123 -10.32 3.50 -6.73
CA PRO A 123 -11.73 3.76 -6.96
C PRO A 123 -11.87 4.63 -8.20
N ARG A 124 -12.89 4.34 -9.01
CA ARG A 124 -13.22 5.12 -10.21
C ARG A 124 -14.66 5.56 -10.12
N TYR A 125 -14.89 6.84 -10.30
CA TYR A 125 -16.22 7.42 -10.19
C TYR A 125 -16.81 7.67 -11.58
N GLN A 126 -18.08 7.35 -11.73
CA GLN A 126 -18.84 7.63 -12.94
C GLN A 126 -19.20 9.11 -12.98
N VAL A 127 -19.00 9.73 -14.14
CA VAL A 127 -19.48 11.09 -14.38
C VAL A 127 -21.00 11.05 -14.45
N PRO A 128 -21.73 11.85 -13.64
CA PRO A 128 -23.18 11.82 -13.65
C PRO A 128 -23.72 12.27 -15.01
N ALA A 129 -24.67 11.52 -15.56
CA ALA A 129 -25.30 11.86 -16.83
C ALA A 129 -26.10 13.18 -16.78
N VAL A 130 -26.56 13.57 -15.58
CA VAL A 130 -27.28 14.81 -15.34
C VAL A 130 -26.65 15.54 -14.16
N VAL A 131 -26.07 16.70 -14.44
CA VAL A 131 -25.56 17.63 -13.41
C VAL A 131 -26.75 18.35 -12.79
N ARG A 132 -26.92 18.23 -11.47
CA ARG A 132 -27.92 18.98 -10.69
C ARG A 132 -27.20 20.01 -9.83
N MET A 133 -27.84 21.16 -9.61
CA MET A 133 -27.37 22.10 -8.60
C MET A 133 -27.46 21.47 -7.20
N GLY A 134 -26.41 21.64 -6.40
CA GLY A 134 -26.29 21.09 -5.06
C GLY A 134 -25.28 19.94 -4.96
N SER A 135 -25.23 19.28 -3.80
CA SER A 135 -24.38 18.11 -3.59
C SER A 135 -24.92 16.92 -4.39
N GLN A 136 -24.07 16.35 -5.25
CA GLN A 136 -24.36 15.12 -5.96
C GLN A 136 -23.29 14.09 -5.62
N PRO A 137 -23.64 12.97 -4.96
CA PRO A 137 -22.67 11.91 -4.74
C PRO A 137 -22.27 11.28 -6.08
N LEU A 138 -20.98 11.12 -6.29
CA LEU A 138 -20.48 10.41 -7.46
C LEU A 138 -20.66 8.91 -7.25
N ALA A 139 -21.38 8.25 -8.15
CA ALA A 139 -21.50 6.80 -8.14
C ALA A 139 -20.15 6.18 -8.51
N GLU A 140 -19.77 5.12 -7.79
CA GLU A 140 -18.56 4.38 -8.13
C GLU A 140 -18.82 3.37 -9.27
N GLU A 141 -17.86 3.25 -10.18
CA GLU A 141 -17.89 2.26 -11.25
C GLU A 141 -17.73 0.84 -10.68
N ASN A 142 -18.62 -0.08 -11.06
CA ASN A 142 -18.50 -1.48 -10.65
C ASN A 142 -17.37 -2.17 -11.41
N ARG A 143 -16.18 -2.20 -10.79
CA ARG A 143 -14.98 -2.84 -11.34
C ARG A 143 -14.60 -4.13 -10.63
N ARG A 144 -15.54 -4.74 -9.88
CA ARG A 144 -15.28 -5.91 -9.02
C ARG A 144 -14.56 -7.06 -9.74
N VAL A 145 -14.95 -7.38 -10.97
CA VAL A 145 -14.29 -8.46 -11.74
C VAL A 145 -12.82 -8.12 -12.00
N ILE A 146 -12.52 -6.90 -12.43
CA ILE A 146 -11.15 -6.43 -12.68
C ILE A 146 -10.34 -6.40 -11.38
N GLU A 147 -10.95 -5.94 -10.29
CA GLU A 147 -10.33 -5.93 -8.96
C GLU A 147 -9.97 -7.33 -8.51
N LEU A 148 -10.90 -8.29 -8.62
CA LEU A 148 -10.65 -9.69 -8.27
C LEU A 148 -9.56 -10.32 -9.13
N LEU A 149 -9.55 -10.05 -10.45
CA LEU A 149 -8.48 -10.50 -11.34
C LEU A 149 -7.13 -9.91 -10.93
N TRP A 150 -7.10 -8.63 -10.56
CA TRP A 150 -5.88 -7.95 -10.11
C TRP A 150 -5.33 -8.56 -8.81
N VAL A 151 -6.19 -8.75 -7.81
CA VAL A 151 -5.80 -9.41 -6.55
C VAL A 151 -5.33 -10.84 -6.80
N SER A 152 -6.03 -11.60 -7.65
CA SER A 152 -5.67 -12.98 -7.98
C SER A 152 -4.31 -13.06 -8.68
N LEU A 153 -4.04 -12.14 -9.61
CA LEU A 153 -2.74 -12.03 -10.26
C LEU A 153 -1.64 -11.72 -9.24
N ALA A 154 -1.86 -10.76 -8.35
CA ALA A 154 -0.89 -10.40 -7.32
C ALA A 154 -0.57 -11.57 -6.38
N ILE A 155 -1.59 -12.34 -5.97
CA ILE A 155 -1.41 -13.56 -5.16
C ILE A 155 -0.64 -14.63 -5.95
N GLY A 156 -0.95 -14.82 -7.24
CA GLY A 156 -0.20 -15.73 -8.11
C GLY A 156 1.28 -15.36 -8.21
N LEU A 157 1.59 -14.07 -8.36
CA LEU A 157 2.96 -13.57 -8.37
C LEU A 157 3.67 -13.76 -7.02
N LEU A 158 2.98 -13.57 -5.90
CA LEU A 158 3.51 -13.89 -4.57
C LEU A 158 3.86 -15.38 -4.45
N PHE A 159 2.98 -16.26 -4.92
CA PHE A 159 3.23 -17.70 -4.88
C PHE A 159 4.46 -18.08 -5.72
N VAL A 160 4.55 -17.60 -6.96
CA VAL A 160 5.71 -17.85 -7.83
C VAL A 160 6.99 -17.28 -7.22
N GLY A 161 6.93 -16.04 -6.70
CA GLY A 161 8.07 -15.40 -6.06
C GLY A 161 8.55 -16.15 -4.82
N LEU A 162 7.63 -16.67 -4.01
CA LEU A 162 7.97 -17.50 -2.85
C LEU A 162 8.67 -18.79 -3.27
N GLN A 163 8.17 -19.50 -4.29
CA GLN A 163 8.82 -20.71 -4.81
C GLN A 163 10.23 -20.44 -5.37
N ALA A 164 10.41 -19.32 -6.05
CA ALA A 164 11.72 -18.92 -6.56
C ALA A 164 12.70 -18.62 -5.41
N ALA A 165 12.25 -17.89 -4.38
CA ALA A 165 13.07 -17.54 -3.22
C ALA A 165 13.50 -18.78 -2.42
N THR A 166 12.59 -19.74 -2.22
CA THR A 166 12.92 -21.00 -1.51
C THR A 166 13.89 -21.86 -2.33
N SER A 167 13.69 -21.96 -3.65
CA SER A 167 14.56 -22.76 -4.52
C SER A 167 16.00 -22.26 -4.55
N TYR A 168 16.21 -20.94 -4.44
CA TYR A 168 17.54 -20.33 -4.38
C TYR A 168 18.30 -20.63 -3.08
N LEU A 169 17.58 -20.88 -1.97
CA LEU A 169 18.19 -21.10 -0.66
C LEU A 169 18.55 -22.58 -0.39
N VAL A 170 17.97 -23.51 -1.15
CA VAL A 170 18.17 -24.97 -0.99
C VAL A 170 19.08 -25.55 -2.08
N GLY A 171 19.41 -24.76 -3.11
CA GLY A 171 20.26 -25.16 -4.25
C GLY A 171 21.73 -24.78 -4.12
#